data_AF-A0A7C0UG74-F1
#
_entry.id   AF-A0A7C0UG74-F1
#
_cell.length_a   1.000
_cell.length_b   1.000
_cell.length_c   1.000
_cell.angle_alpha   90.00
_cell.angle_beta   90.00
_cell.angle_gamma   90.00
#
_symmetry.space_group_name_H-M   'P 1'
#
loop_
_entity.id
_entity.type
_entity.pdbx_description
1 polymer ?
#
loop_
_entity_poly.entity_id
_entity_poly.type
_entity_poly.pdbx_seq_one_letter_code
_entity_poly.pdbx_strand_id
1 'polypeptide(L)'
;MTYIRIKIKVKGLVQGVGFRPFVFNLARSLDLKGFVKNTSAGVVIEIEGKHAGVFLKRLRSEKPELSDVESIDVESIVKENPPRYGRDEFRIVESEDNGSITPVSPDISVCKDCLSELLDPPDRRYLYPFINCTNCGPRYSITRAIPYDRPNTTMLRFRMCHDCSREYHNPEDRRFHAQANACPLCGPRLDFQSLTPVFKEDEGENPIYSAIKVLKAGGIVALKGLGGFHIACDAENADAVSLLRERKQRINKPFAIMAPDIDTVRGFCYVRDDEAQLMLSRRRPIVLLNKRPDCRLPEEVAPKNRCLGFMLPYTPLHHLLFFYPGETGTPNFRCLVMTSGNLSEEPIIHENEAAIEGLAGIADAFLLHNRDIFMRVDDSVIRSNVFIRRSRGYVPEAIAIKENGPEV
;
A
#
# COMPACT_ATOMS: atom_id res chain seq x y z
N MET A 1 -13.85 -44.43 0.88
CA MET A 1 -13.47 -43.15 0.26
C MET A 1 -11.99 -43.20 -0.04
N THR A 2 -11.65 -43.13 -1.32
CA THR A 2 -10.28 -43.27 -1.83
C THR A 2 -9.43 -42.07 -1.41
N TYR A 3 -8.20 -42.32 -0.99
CA TYR A 3 -7.22 -41.29 -0.67
C TYR A 3 -6.71 -40.71 -1.98
N ILE A 4 -6.82 -39.38 -2.18
CA ILE A 4 -6.46 -38.74 -3.44
C ILE A 4 -5.30 -37.78 -3.18
N ARG A 5 -4.27 -37.84 -4.03
CA ARG A 5 -3.20 -36.85 -4.11
C ARG A 5 -3.38 -36.02 -5.36
N ILE A 6 -3.46 -34.71 -5.21
CA ILE A 6 -3.57 -33.79 -6.34
C ILE A 6 -2.52 -32.69 -6.22
N LYS A 7 -1.98 -32.31 -7.37
CA LYS A 7 -1.15 -31.12 -7.54
C LYS A 7 -1.99 -30.07 -8.23
N ILE A 8 -1.97 -28.86 -7.70
CA ILE A 8 -2.75 -27.73 -8.17
C ILE A 8 -1.77 -26.60 -8.49
N LYS A 9 -1.87 -26.05 -9.69
CA LYS A 9 -1.14 -24.85 -10.11
C LYS A 9 -2.15 -23.72 -10.24
N VAL A 10 -1.94 -22.65 -9.50
CA VAL A 10 -2.80 -21.47 -9.51
C VAL A 10 -2.05 -20.32 -10.16
N LYS A 11 -2.64 -19.73 -11.20
CA LYS A 11 -2.08 -18.57 -11.92
C LYS A 11 -2.93 -17.33 -11.71
N GLY A 12 -2.31 -16.17 -11.90
CA GLY A 12 -2.91 -14.84 -11.75
C GLY A 12 -2.29 -14.05 -10.60
N LEU A 13 -3.03 -13.06 -10.10
CA LEU A 13 -2.65 -12.28 -8.94
C LEU A 13 -2.86 -13.09 -7.65
N VAL A 14 -1.90 -13.97 -7.34
CA VAL A 14 -1.97 -14.89 -6.20
C VAL A 14 -0.77 -14.79 -5.26
N GLN A 15 0.14 -13.85 -5.50
CA GLN A 15 1.29 -13.59 -4.63
C GLN A 15 1.20 -12.23 -3.96
N GLY A 16 1.65 -12.15 -2.70
CA GLY A 16 1.53 -10.93 -1.89
C GLY A 16 0.12 -10.60 -1.43
N VAL A 17 -0.84 -11.50 -1.62
CA VAL A 17 -2.27 -11.29 -1.34
C VAL A 17 -2.82 -12.21 -0.24
N GLY A 18 -1.95 -12.79 0.59
CA GLY A 18 -2.36 -13.72 1.66
C GLY A 18 -2.75 -15.13 1.18
N PHE A 19 -2.42 -15.50 -0.05
CA PHE A 19 -2.83 -16.79 -0.65
C PHE A 19 -2.24 -18.02 0.05
N ARG A 20 -0.94 -17.99 0.41
CA ARG A 20 -0.28 -19.09 1.16
C ARG A 20 -0.94 -19.33 2.54
N PRO A 21 -1.15 -18.29 3.38
CA PRO A 21 -1.97 -18.39 4.60
C PRO A 21 -3.36 -19.00 4.39
N PHE A 22 -4.09 -18.53 3.37
CA PHE A 22 -5.42 -19.03 3.06
C PHE A 22 -5.40 -20.52 2.72
N VAL A 23 -4.50 -20.94 1.84
CA VAL A 23 -4.33 -22.35 1.45
C VAL A 23 -3.96 -23.22 2.64
N PHE A 24 -3.03 -22.76 3.49
CA PHE A 24 -2.62 -23.48 4.69
C PHE A 24 -3.79 -23.69 5.66
N ASN A 25 -4.53 -22.63 5.98
CA ASN A 25 -5.68 -22.71 6.89
C ASN A 25 -6.80 -23.56 6.31
N LEU A 26 -7.05 -23.45 4.99
CA LEU A 26 -8.03 -24.29 4.31
C LEU A 26 -7.65 -25.77 4.36
N ALA A 27 -6.39 -26.12 4.07
CA ALA A 27 -5.90 -27.49 4.12
C ALA A 27 -5.99 -28.07 5.53
N ARG A 28 -5.58 -27.30 6.55
CA ARG A 28 -5.67 -27.69 7.96
C ARG A 28 -7.12 -27.92 8.41
N SER A 29 -8.06 -27.07 7.97
CA SER A 29 -9.48 -27.22 8.31
C SER A 29 -10.13 -28.49 7.73
N LEU A 30 -9.50 -29.10 6.72
CA LEU A 30 -9.99 -30.28 6.01
C LEU A 30 -9.14 -31.54 6.29
N ASP A 31 -8.24 -31.47 7.28
CA ASP A 31 -7.30 -32.55 7.63
C ASP A 31 -6.53 -33.08 6.41
N LEU A 32 -6.07 -32.15 5.55
CA LEU A 32 -5.27 -32.46 4.38
C LEU A 32 -3.79 -32.30 4.68
N LYS A 33 -2.97 -33.15 4.05
CA LYS A 33 -1.51 -33.11 4.13
C LYS A 33 -0.92 -32.58 2.84
N GLY A 34 0.32 -32.11 2.88
CA GLY A 34 1.06 -31.66 1.70
C GLY A 34 1.69 -30.29 1.91
N PHE A 35 1.72 -29.46 0.86
CA PHE A 35 2.37 -28.16 0.95
C PHE A 35 1.78 -27.10 0.01
N VAL A 36 2.14 -25.85 0.29
CA VAL A 36 2.01 -24.73 -0.66
C VAL A 36 3.32 -23.97 -0.77
N LYS A 37 3.66 -23.54 -1.99
CA LYS A 37 4.80 -22.66 -2.26
C LYS A 37 4.48 -21.64 -3.34
N ASN A 38 5.16 -20.49 -3.27
CA ASN A 38 5.18 -19.57 -4.41
C ASN A 38 6.21 -20.06 -5.43
N THR A 39 5.92 -19.85 -6.70
CA THR A 39 6.89 -20.02 -7.78
C THR A 39 6.86 -18.82 -8.70
N SER A 40 7.82 -18.66 -9.62
CA SER A 40 7.73 -17.54 -10.56
C SER A 40 6.60 -17.68 -11.58
N ALA A 41 5.90 -18.82 -11.62
CA ALA A 41 4.69 -19.05 -12.43
C ALA A 41 3.35 -18.94 -11.65
N GLY A 42 3.38 -18.58 -10.36
CA GLY A 42 2.16 -18.48 -9.53
C GLY A 42 2.29 -19.20 -8.20
N VAL A 43 1.27 -19.98 -7.81
CA VAL A 43 1.27 -20.78 -6.57
C VAL A 43 1.11 -22.26 -6.92
N VAL A 44 1.97 -23.09 -6.33
CA VAL A 44 1.87 -24.55 -6.43
C VAL A 44 1.41 -25.10 -5.09
N ILE A 45 0.34 -25.88 -5.13
CA ILE A 45 -0.24 -26.57 -3.99
C ILE A 45 -0.19 -28.06 -4.27
N GLU A 46 0.23 -28.84 -3.30
CA GLU A 46 0.08 -30.29 -3.35
C GLU A 46 -0.65 -30.73 -2.10
N ILE A 47 -1.75 -31.47 -2.28
CA ILE A 47 -2.55 -31.98 -1.18
C ILE A 47 -2.82 -33.47 -1.32
N GLU A 48 -2.87 -34.14 -0.18
CA GLU A 48 -3.19 -35.55 -0.05
C GLU A 48 -4.22 -35.74 1.06
N GLY A 49 -5.35 -36.40 0.75
CA GLY A 49 -6.35 -36.75 1.74
C GLY A 49 -7.74 -37.04 1.17
N LYS A 50 -8.68 -37.38 2.05
CA LYS A 50 -10.06 -37.74 1.68
C LYS A 50 -10.89 -36.54 1.20
N HIS A 51 -10.55 -35.34 1.65
CA HIS A 51 -11.33 -34.11 1.40
C HIS A 51 -10.73 -33.23 0.28
N ALA A 52 -9.85 -33.78 -0.57
CA ALA A 52 -9.21 -33.02 -1.65
C ALA A 52 -10.21 -32.38 -2.63
N GLY A 53 -11.32 -33.06 -2.94
CA GLY A 53 -12.39 -32.49 -3.77
C GLY A 53 -13.10 -31.30 -3.12
N VAL A 54 -13.29 -31.33 -1.80
CA VAL A 54 -13.89 -30.22 -1.03
C VAL A 54 -12.94 -29.03 -1.01
N PHE A 55 -11.65 -29.28 -0.82
CA PHE A 55 -10.62 -28.24 -0.88
C PHE A 55 -10.64 -27.52 -2.23
N LEU A 56 -10.69 -28.25 -3.34
CA LEU A 56 -10.71 -27.63 -4.67
C LEU A 56 -11.95 -26.76 -4.89
N LYS A 57 -13.12 -27.19 -4.39
CA LYS A 57 -14.36 -26.40 -4.45
C LYS A 57 -14.23 -25.10 -3.66
N ARG A 58 -13.73 -25.18 -2.42
CA ARG A 58 -13.56 -24.02 -1.52
C ARG A 58 -12.46 -23.06 -2.01
N LEU A 59 -11.36 -23.59 -2.54
CA LEU A 59 -10.29 -22.80 -3.16
C LEU A 59 -10.82 -21.89 -4.29
N ARG A 60 -11.80 -22.38 -5.06
CA ARG A 60 -12.45 -21.61 -6.14
C ARG A 60 -13.42 -20.54 -5.62
N SER A 61 -14.11 -20.77 -4.51
CA SER A 61 -15.18 -19.88 -4.03
C SER A 61 -14.75 -18.89 -2.94
N GLU A 62 -13.78 -19.25 -2.09
CA GLU A 62 -13.43 -18.50 -0.87
C GLU A 62 -12.11 -17.70 -1.00
N LYS A 63 -11.56 -17.58 -2.22
CA LYS A 63 -10.24 -17.00 -2.50
C LYS A 63 -10.01 -15.65 -1.77
N PRO A 64 -8.75 -15.32 -1.38
CA PRO A 64 -8.44 -14.06 -0.70
C PRO A 64 -8.96 -12.83 -1.46
N GLU A 65 -9.37 -11.81 -0.73
CA GLU A 65 -10.03 -10.61 -1.29
C GLU A 65 -9.18 -9.84 -2.31
N LEU A 66 -7.86 -9.80 -2.11
CA LEU A 66 -6.93 -9.14 -3.03
C LEU A 66 -6.48 -10.06 -4.17
N SER A 67 -6.88 -11.33 -4.17
CA SER A 67 -6.46 -12.28 -5.19
C SER A 67 -7.35 -12.23 -6.42
N ASP A 68 -6.71 -12.29 -7.58
CA ASP A 68 -7.41 -12.55 -8.83
C ASP A 68 -6.83 -13.81 -9.47
N VAL A 69 -7.67 -14.83 -9.59
CA VAL A 69 -7.26 -16.16 -10.02
C VAL A 69 -7.68 -16.33 -11.46
N GLU A 70 -6.70 -16.43 -12.36
CA GLU A 70 -6.91 -16.58 -13.80
C GLU A 70 -7.17 -18.04 -14.17
N SER A 71 -6.35 -18.95 -13.65
CA SER A 71 -6.50 -20.38 -13.88
C SER A 71 -6.15 -21.20 -12.65
N ILE A 72 -6.81 -22.37 -12.56
CA ILE A 72 -6.51 -23.42 -11.58
C ILE A 72 -6.37 -24.72 -12.34
N ASP A 73 -5.14 -25.12 -12.61
CA ASP A 73 -4.81 -26.37 -13.29
C ASP A 73 -4.64 -27.47 -12.23
N VAL A 74 -5.37 -28.58 -12.39
CA VAL A 74 -5.36 -29.69 -11.45
C VAL A 74 -4.80 -30.93 -12.13
N GLU A 75 -3.68 -31.42 -11.62
CA GLU A 75 -3.06 -32.66 -12.04
C GLU A 75 -3.33 -33.71 -10.96
N SER A 76 -4.15 -34.71 -11.28
CA SER A 76 -4.39 -35.84 -10.38
C SER A 76 -3.17 -36.75 -10.37
N ILE A 77 -2.51 -36.88 -9.23
CA ILE A 77 -1.43 -37.84 -9.02
C ILE A 77 -2.09 -39.12 -8.48
N VAL A 78 -2.84 -39.81 -9.33
CA VAL A 78 -3.40 -41.12 -8.97
C VAL A 78 -2.28 -42.15 -9.14
N LYS A 79 -1.51 -42.38 -8.09
CA LYS A 79 -0.69 -43.59 -7.98
C LYS A 79 -1.50 -44.65 -7.23
N GLU A 80 -1.59 -45.86 -7.77
CA GLU A 80 -1.84 -47.04 -6.95
C GLU A 80 -0.67 -47.12 -5.95
N ASN A 81 -0.90 -46.76 -4.68
CA ASN A 81 0.12 -46.55 -3.64
C ASN A 81 1.14 -45.41 -3.91
N PRO A 82 0.74 -44.13 -3.79
CA PRO A 82 1.71 -43.05 -3.74
C PRO A 82 2.56 -43.19 -2.47
N PRO A 83 3.85 -42.81 -2.47
CA PRO A 83 4.55 -42.56 -1.21
C PRO A 83 3.77 -41.45 -0.50
N ARG A 84 3.09 -41.82 0.60
CA ARG A 84 2.31 -40.89 1.41
C ARG A 84 3.26 -39.81 1.91
N TYR A 85 2.82 -38.54 1.93
CA TYR A 85 3.43 -37.57 2.83
C TYR A 85 3.22 -38.12 4.24
N GLY A 86 4.20 -38.83 4.82
CA GLY A 86 4.02 -39.82 5.89
C GLY A 86 3.03 -39.44 7.01
N ARG A 87 3.54 -39.05 8.17
CA ARG A 87 2.73 -38.42 9.24
C ARG A 87 2.84 -36.89 9.20
N ASP A 88 3.39 -36.33 8.14
CA ASP A 88 3.67 -34.90 8.07
C ASP A 88 2.38 -34.09 7.84
N GLU A 89 2.22 -33.03 8.63
CA GLU A 89 1.18 -32.01 8.51
C GLU A 89 1.35 -31.18 7.22
N PHE A 90 0.32 -30.43 6.84
CA PHE A 90 0.42 -29.46 5.74
C PHE A 90 1.39 -28.33 6.09
N ARG A 91 2.25 -27.90 5.16
CA ARG A 91 3.27 -26.86 5.41
C ARG A 91 3.33 -25.80 4.31
N ILE A 92 3.67 -24.58 4.70
CA ILE A 92 4.14 -23.57 3.74
C ILE A 92 5.65 -23.79 3.57
N VAL A 93 6.09 -24.12 2.38
CA VAL A 93 7.50 -24.42 2.09
C VAL A 93 8.17 -23.27 1.33
N GLU A 94 9.49 -23.32 1.23
CA GLU A 94 10.29 -22.31 0.54
C GLU A 94 9.86 -22.14 -0.92
N SER A 95 9.90 -20.89 -1.38
CA SER A 95 9.54 -20.53 -2.73
C SER A 95 10.61 -20.97 -3.72
N GLU A 96 10.20 -21.29 -4.95
CA GLU A 96 11.09 -21.79 -6.00
C GLU A 96 11.02 -20.91 -7.24
N ASP A 97 12.16 -20.44 -7.71
CA ASP A 97 12.23 -19.71 -8.98
C ASP A 97 12.45 -20.70 -10.14
N ASN A 98 11.52 -20.69 -11.10
CA ASN A 98 11.58 -21.51 -12.31
C ASN A 98 11.66 -20.67 -13.59
N GLY A 99 12.05 -19.39 -13.50
CA GLY A 99 12.26 -18.49 -14.64
C GLY A 99 11.00 -18.02 -15.37
N SER A 100 9.82 -18.14 -14.75
CA SER A 100 8.56 -17.64 -15.32
C SER A 100 8.20 -16.24 -14.81
N ILE A 101 7.04 -15.70 -15.20
CA ILE A 101 6.55 -14.40 -14.76
C ILE A 101 5.17 -14.59 -14.13
N THR A 102 4.95 -14.00 -12.95
CA THR A 102 3.64 -13.93 -12.31
C THR A 102 3.29 -12.46 -12.00
N PRO A 103 2.00 -12.08 -12.05
CA PRO A 103 1.57 -10.74 -11.67
C PRO A 103 1.96 -10.39 -10.22
N VAL A 104 2.40 -9.15 -10.03
CA VAL A 104 2.68 -8.58 -8.71
C VAL A 104 1.45 -7.78 -8.26
N SER A 105 1.09 -7.89 -6.98
CA SER A 105 0.01 -7.07 -6.42
C SER A 105 0.34 -5.58 -6.51
N PRO A 106 -0.62 -4.72 -6.88
CA PRO A 106 -0.50 -3.29 -6.64
C PRO A 106 -0.32 -2.98 -5.16
N ASP A 107 0.14 -1.77 -4.89
CA ASP A 107 0.16 -1.20 -3.56
C ASP A 107 -1.26 -0.86 -3.09
N ILE A 108 -1.61 -1.29 -1.87
CA ILE A 108 -2.97 -1.18 -1.34
C ILE A 108 -2.96 -0.32 -0.06
N SER A 109 -4.00 0.48 0.13
CA SER A 109 -4.15 1.32 1.32
C SER A 109 -4.24 0.51 2.59
N VAL A 110 -3.90 1.10 3.73
CA VAL A 110 -4.11 0.49 5.06
C VAL A 110 -5.54 -0.03 5.22
N CYS A 111 -5.69 -1.25 5.74
CA CYS A 111 -7.00 -1.84 6.00
C CYS A 111 -7.59 -1.32 7.32
N LYS A 112 -8.90 -1.48 7.50
CA LYS A 112 -9.61 -1.01 8.71
C LYS A 112 -9.01 -1.56 9.99
N ASP A 113 -8.67 -2.85 10.02
CA ASP A 113 -8.11 -3.49 11.20
C ASP A 113 -6.73 -2.93 11.58
N CYS A 114 -5.84 -2.75 10.59
CA CYS A 114 -4.54 -2.12 10.85
C CYS A 114 -4.69 -0.64 11.22
N LEU A 115 -5.74 0.05 10.75
CA LEU A 115 -6.03 1.41 11.18
C LEU A 115 -6.52 1.45 12.63
N SER A 116 -7.33 0.47 13.06
CA SER A 116 -7.71 0.31 14.46
C SER A 116 -6.49 0.07 15.35
N GLU A 117 -5.62 -0.88 15.00
CA GLU A 117 -4.37 -1.14 15.74
C GLU A 117 -3.42 0.08 15.76
N LEU A 118 -3.38 0.87 14.67
CA LEU A 118 -2.56 2.09 14.59
C LEU A 118 -2.97 3.12 15.65
N LEU A 119 -4.27 3.20 15.96
CA LEU A 119 -4.85 4.22 16.82
C LEU A 119 -5.22 3.68 18.21
N ASP A 120 -4.91 2.42 18.51
CA ASP A 120 -5.22 1.77 19.80
C ASP A 120 -4.02 1.86 20.76
N PRO A 121 -4.08 2.66 21.85
CA PRO A 121 -2.94 2.87 22.76
C PRO A 121 -2.31 1.61 23.37
N PRO A 122 -3.07 0.54 23.70
CA PRO A 122 -2.52 -0.72 24.17
C PRO A 122 -1.83 -1.56 23.08
N ASP A 123 -2.06 -1.30 21.80
CA ASP A 123 -1.46 -2.08 20.72
C ASP A 123 0.04 -1.79 20.61
N ARG A 124 0.83 -2.85 20.38
CA ARG A 124 2.29 -2.77 20.22
C ARG A 124 2.74 -1.94 19.01
N ARG A 125 1.81 -1.65 18.09
CA ARG A 125 1.99 -0.84 16.89
C ARG A 125 1.22 0.48 16.96
N TYR A 126 0.81 0.90 18.15
CA TYR A 126 0.26 2.23 18.38
C TYR A 126 1.15 3.31 17.76
N LEU A 127 0.54 4.14 16.91
CA LEU A 127 1.17 5.22 16.14
C LEU A 127 2.35 4.77 15.25
N TYR A 128 2.44 3.48 14.87
CA TYR A 128 3.52 2.97 14.04
C TYR A 128 3.28 3.23 12.53
N PRO A 129 4.07 4.12 11.88
CA PRO A 129 3.78 4.63 10.53
C PRO A 129 3.96 3.62 9.38
N PHE A 130 4.39 2.40 9.68
CA PHE A 130 4.61 1.34 8.68
C PHE A 130 3.75 0.09 8.92
N ILE A 131 2.74 0.18 9.79
CA ILE A 131 1.83 -0.93 10.07
C ILE A 131 1.18 -1.45 8.78
N ASN A 132 1.18 -2.76 8.63
CA ASN A 132 0.52 -3.48 7.54
C ASN A 132 0.19 -4.92 7.97
N CYS A 133 -0.54 -5.62 7.10
CA CYS A 133 -0.81 -7.05 7.19
C CYS A 133 -0.81 -7.67 5.76
N THR A 134 -1.20 -8.94 5.65
CA THR A 134 -1.34 -9.63 4.37
C THR A 134 -2.33 -8.96 3.41
N ASN A 135 -3.31 -8.22 3.95
CA ASN A 135 -4.41 -7.58 3.20
C ASN A 135 -4.20 -6.10 2.86
N CYS A 136 -3.07 -5.50 3.22
CA CYS A 136 -2.81 -4.09 2.94
C CYS A 136 -1.32 -3.72 2.88
N GLY A 137 -1.03 -2.47 2.50
CA GLY A 137 0.30 -1.90 2.50
C GLY A 137 1.04 -2.05 1.16
N PRO A 138 2.34 -1.72 1.15
CA PRO A 138 3.12 -1.74 -0.09
C PRO A 138 3.35 -3.16 -0.60
N ARG A 139 3.39 -3.29 -1.92
CA ARG A 139 3.63 -4.50 -2.69
C ARG A 139 4.55 -4.16 -3.85
N TYR A 140 3.99 -3.70 -4.97
CA TYR A 140 4.73 -3.33 -6.17
C TYR A 140 5.90 -2.38 -5.88
N SER A 141 5.65 -1.31 -5.13
CA SER A 141 6.68 -0.31 -4.75
C SER A 141 7.91 -0.87 -4.03
N ILE A 142 7.80 -2.03 -3.37
CA ILE A 142 8.88 -2.62 -2.56
C ILE A 142 9.38 -3.97 -3.09
N THR A 143 8.78 -4.51 -4.15
CA THR A 143 9.11 -5.84 -4.67
C THR A 143 10.26 -5.75 -5.67
N ARG A 144 11.39 -6.37 -5.33
CA ARG A 144 12.62 -6.38 -6.14
C ARG A 144 12.67 -7.53 -7.14
N ALA A 145 12.12 -8.68 -6.75
CA ALA A 145 12.09 -9.89 -7.55
C ALA A 145 10.89 -10.78 -7.16
N ILE A 146 10.61 -11.78 -7.99
CA ILE A 146 9.61 -12.82 -7.76
C ILE A 146 10.36 -14.15 -7.66
N PRO A 147 9.95 -15.11 -6.81
CA PRO A 147 8.73 -15.15 -5.97
C PRO A 147 8.65 -14.08 -4.87
N TYR A 148 7.43 -13.62 -4.55
CA TYR A 148 7.19 -12.61 -3.52
C TYR A 148 7.46 -13.18 -2.13
N ASP A 149 8.65 -12.86 -1.61
CA ASP A 149 9.11 -13.14 -0.26
C ASP A 149 9.97 -11.99 0.28
N ARG A 150 10.07 -11.89 1.60
CA ARG A 150 10.79 -10.80 2.29
C ARG A 150 12.20 -10.55 1.73
N PRO A 151 13.05 -11.56 1.45
CA PRO A 151 14.39 -11.33 0.87
C PRO A 151 14.36 -10.65 -0.51
N ASN A 152 13.28 -10.85 -1.25
CA ASN A 152 13.05 -10.27 -2.57
C ASN A 152 12.30 -8.94 -2.50
N THR A 153 12.26 -8.29 -1.34
CA THR A 153 11.66 -6.96 -1.15
C THR A 153 12.63 -6.00 -0.46
N THR A 154 12.34 -4.70 -0.46
CA THR A 154 13.12 -3.72 0.31
C THR A 154 13.08 -3.96 1.82
N MET A 155 12.18 -4.85 2.30
CA MET A 155 12.10 -5.25 3.71
C MET A 155 13.23 -6.20 4.14
N LEU A 156 14.06 -6.71 3.22
CA LEU A 156 15.15 -7.66 3.52
C LEU A 156 16.12 -7.16 4.59
N ARG A 157 16.38 -5.84 4.64
CA ARG A 157 17.33 -5.22 5.58
C ARG A 157 16.79 -5.15 7.01
N PHE A 158 15.49 -5.34 7.19
CA PHE A 158 14.82 -5.27 8.48
C PHE A 158 14.59 -6.69 9.00
N ARG A 159 15.52 -7.20 9.82
CA ARG A 159 15.35 -8.52 10.44
C ARG A 159 14.20 -8.48 11.44
N MET A 160 13.22 -9.39 11.32
CA MET A 160 12.09 -9.45 12.24
C MET A 160 12.56 -9.70 13.69
N CYS A 161 12.03 -8.94 14.66
CA CYS A 161 12.21 -9.26 16.07
C CYS A 161 11.45 -10.54 16.45
N HIS A 162 11.67 -11.01 17.68
CA HIS A 162 10.99 -12.19 18.23
C HIS A 162 9.46 -12.14 18.06
N ASP A 163 8.81 -11.04 18.42
CA ASP A 163 7.34 -10.96 18.36
C ASP A 163 6.81 -10.92 16.93
N CYS A 164 7.44 -10.17 16.02
CA CYS A 164 7.06 -10.16 14.61
C CYS A 164 7.29 -11.53 13.96
N SER A 165 8.35 -12.25 14.37
CA SER A 165 8.60 -13.63 13.94
C SER A 165 7.52 -14.57 14.44
N ARG A 166 7.09 -14.45 15.71
CA ARG A 166 6.01 -15.25 16.28
C ARG A 166 4.72 -15.08 15.49
N GLU A 167 4.30 -13.85 15.21
CA GLU A 167 3.11 -13.59 14.38
C GLU A 167 3.27 -14.13 12.95
N TYR A 168 4.45 -13.98 12.35
CA TYR A 168 4.71 -14.45 10.99
C TYR A 168 4.54 -15.98 10.84
N HIS A 169 4.86 -16.74 11.90
CA HIS A 169 4.75 -18.20 11.92
C HIS A 169 3.46 -18.72 12.57
N ASN A 170 2.61 -17.86 13.15
CA ASN A 170 1.37 -18.26 13.81
C ASN A 170 0.19 -18.25 12.81
N PRO A 171 -0.41 -19.40 12.44
CA PRO A 171 -1.51 -19.46 11.48
C PRO A 171 -2.81 -18.74 11.90
N GLU A 172 -2.97 -18.49 13.20
CA GLU A 172 -4.11 -17.78 13.77
C GLU A 172 -3.92 -16.26 13.75
N ASP A 173 -2.68 -15.78 13.50
CA ASP A 173 -2.38 -14.37 13.41
C ASP A 173 -2.66 -13.83 12.00
N ARG A 174 -3.24 -12.63 11.91
CA ARG A 174 -3.50 -11.95 10.63
C ARG A 174 -2.23 -11.63 9.84
N ARG A 175 -1.08 -11.62 10.50
CA ARG A 175 0.24 -11.39 9.92
C ARG A 175 0.99 -12.69 9.61
N PHE A 176 0.32 -13.84 9.68
CA PHE A 176 0.85 -15.10 9.19
C PHE A 176 1.37 -14.96 7.75
N HIS A 177 2.65 -15.20 7.53
CA HIS A 177 3.36 -14.97 6.26
C HIS A 177 3.21 -13.56 5.64
N ALA A 178 2.95 -12.53 6.44
CA ALA A 178 3.02 -11.14 5.97
C ALA A 178 4.48 -10.73 5.72
N GLN A 179 4.90 -10.73 4.45
CA GLN A 179 6.31 -10.50 4.06
C GLN A 179 6.83 -9.12 4.50
N ALA A 180 5.96 -8.12 4.56
CA ALA A 180 6.27 -6.77 5.02
C ALA A 180 6.00 -6.53 6.52
N ASN A 181 5.83 -7.60 7.32
CA ASN A 181 5.60 -7.46 8.76
C ASN A 181 6.76 -6.75 9.46
N ALA A 182 6.43 -5.82 10.34
CA ALA A 182 7.37 -5.07 11.17
C ALA A 182 6.67 -4.41 12.36
N CYS A 183 7.46 -3.86 13.27
CA CYS A 183 7.03 -3.06 14.43
C CYS A 183 8.07 -1.97 14.72
N PRO A 184 7.84 -1.06 15.68
CA PRO A 184 8.80 0.00 16.04
C PRO A 184 10.22 -0.50 16.38
N LEU A 185 10.35 -1.73 16.90
CA LEU A 185 11.65 -2.29 17.28
C LEU A 185 12.49 -2.69 16.06
N CYS A 186 11.90 -3.41 15.10
CA CYS A 186 12.63 -4.09 14.04
C CYS A 186 12.41 -3.51 12.64
N GLY A 187 11.47 -2.58 12.51
CA GLY A 187 11.04 -2.06 11.23
C GLY A 187 11.66 -0.73 10.84
N PRO A 188 11.16 -0.15 9.74
CA PRO A 188 11.54 1.18 9.33
C PRO A 188 11.18 2.25 10.36
N ARG A 189 11.91 3.36 10.31
CA ARG A 189 11.75 4.53 11.19
C ARG A 189 11.63 5.79 10.36
N LEU A 190 10.86 6.74 10.88
CA LEU A 190 10.81 8.11 10.35
C LEU A 190 12.04 8.89 10.83
N ASP A 191 12.42 9.87 10.03
CA ASP A 191 13.44 10.86 10.36
C ASP A 191 12.93 12.23 9.90
N PHE A 192 13.13 13.26 10.72
CA PHE A 192 12.71 14.63 10.41
C PHE A 192 13.94 15.52 10.31
N GLN A 193 14.02 16.27 9.22
CA GLN A 193 15.13 17.18 8.96
C GLN A 193 14.57 18.54 8.53
N SER A 194 14.92 19.60 9.25
CA SER A 194 14.52 20.96 8.89
C SER A 194 15.62 21.66 8.09
N LEU A 195 15.24 22.39 7.03
CA LEU A 195 16.13 23.35 6.37
C LEU A 195 15.97 24.77 6.94
N THR A 196 14.87 25.06 7.62
CA THR A 196 14.62 26.37 8.24
C THR A 196 15.17 26.39 9.68
N PRO A 197 16.01 27.39 10.05
CA PRO A 197 16.57 27.50 11.40
C PRO A 197 15.52 27.49 12.52
N VAL A 198 14.34 28.06 12.27
CA VAL A 198 13.25 28.15 13.25
C VAL A 198 12.72 26.77 13.66
N PHE A 199 12.75 25.77 12.78
CA PHE A 199 12.27 24.41 13.08
C PHE A 199 13.41 23.43 13.39
N LYS A 200 14.65 23.92 13.58
CA LYS A 200 15.80 23.05 13.92
C LYS A 200 15.66 22.40 15.29
N GLU A 201 15.04 23.08 16.24
CA GLU A 201 14.81 22.53 17.58
C GLU A 201 13.83 21.34 17.56
N ASP A 202 12.97 21.25 16.54
CA ASP A 202 11.99 20.16 16.38
C ASP A 202 12.61 18.84 15.86
N GLU A 203 13.89 18.81 15.45
CA GLU A 203 14.57 17.58 14.99
C GLU A 203 14.75 16.53 16.10
N GLY A 204 14.70 16.94 17.38
CA GLY A 204 14.78 16.04 18.53
C GLY A 204 13.44 15.49 19.01
N GLU A 205 12.32 15.95 18.45
CA GLU A 205 10.97 15.53 18.84
C GLU A 205 10.46 14.34 18.00
N ASN A 206 9.20 13.96 18.16
CA ASN A 206 8.57 12.96 17.30
C ASN A 206 8.49 13.50 15.85
N PRO A 207 9.05 12.80 14.83
CA PRO A 207 9.10 13.29 13.45
C PRO A 207 7.75 13.70 12.85
N ILE A 208 6.66 13.03 13.24
CA ILE A 208 5.31 13.34 12.76
C ILE A 208 4.84 14.65 13.37
N TYR A 209 5.07 14.84 14.66
CA TYR A 209 4.67 16.05 15.37
C TYR A 209 5.44 17.28 14.84
N SER A 210 6.75 17.14 14.60
CA SER A 210 7.58 18.17 13.98
C SER A 210 7.05 18.57 12.60
N ALA A 211 6.71 17.59 11.75
CA ALA A 211 6.11 17.88 10.45
C ALA A 211 4.76 18.60 10.56
N ILE A 212 3.90 18.20 11.51
CA ILE A 212 2.62 18.88 11.77
C ILE A 212 2.84 20.34 12.19
N LYS A 213 3.82 20.61 13.07
CA LYS A 213 4.17 21.98 13.48
C LYS A 213 4.56 22.86 12.30
N VAL A 214 5.45 22.36 11.43
CA VAL A 214 5.87 23.10 10.22
C VAL A 214 4.67 23.42 9.32
N LEU A 215 3.82 22.42 9.04
CA LEU A 215 2.64 22.59 8.19
C LEU A 215 1.65 23.59 8.81
N LYS A 216 1.39 23.53 10.12
CA LYS A 216 0.52 24.50 10.83
C LYS A 216 1.10 25.91 10.84
N ALA A 217 2.42 26.05 10.83
CA ALA A 217 3.10 27.33 10.70
C ALA A 217 3.10 27.88 9.26
N GLY A 218 2.46 27.20 8.30
CA GLY A 218 2.41 27.60 6.89
C GLY A 218 3.64 27.18 6.07
N GLY A 219 4.51 26.34 6.64
CA GLY A 219 5.67 25.79 5.94
C GLY A 219 5.30 24.65 4.99
N ILE A 220 6.26 24.30 4.14
CA ILE A 220 6.16 23.26 3.12
C ILE A 220 7.01 22.06 3.54
N VAL A 221 6.43 20.86 3.60
CA VAL A 221 7.14 19.64 3.99
C VAL A 221 7.21 18.66 2.82
N ALA A 222 8.40 18.18 2.49
CA ALA A 222 8.60 17.04 1.60
C ALA A 222 8.52 15.74 2.41
N LEU A 223 7.49 14.92 2.17
CA LEU A 223 7.28 13.66 2.87
C LEU A 223 7.58 12.46 1.97
N LYS A 224 8.34 11.49 2.48
CA LYS A 224 8.54 10.22 1.79
C LYS A 224 7.29 9.36 1.94
N GLY A 225 6.55 9.24 0.85
CA GLY A 225 5.33 8.44 0.77
C GLY A 225 5.60 6.97 0.45
N LEU A 226 4.58 6.31 -0.08
CA LEU A 226 4.68 4.89 -0.46
C LEU A 226 5.46 4.68 -1.77
N GLY A 227 5.17 5.50 -2.78
CA GLY A 227 5.67 5.35 -4.16
C GLY A 227 6.66 6.44 -4.59
N GLY A 228 6.92 7.40 -3.72
CA GLY A 228 7.83 8.53 -3.95
C GLY A 228 7.54 9.62 -2.94
N PHE A 229 8.18 10.78 -3.10
CA PHE A 229 7.97 11.93 -2.25
C PHE A 229 6.69 12.68 -2.62
N HIS A 230 5.96 13.18 -1.63
CA HIS A 230 5.02 14.29 -1.81
C HIS A 230 5.60 15.57 -1.25
N ILE A 231 5.11 16.70 -1.77
CA ILE A 231 5.29 18.01 -1.18
C ILE A 231 3.93 18.44 -0.64
N ALA A 232 3.89 18.76 0.65
CA ALA A 232 2.69 19.12 1.37
C ALA A 232 2.78 20.52 1.99
N CYS A 233 1.64 21.19 2.01
CA CYS A 233 1.35 22.38 2.80
C CYS A 233 -0.14 22.38 3.16
N ASP A 234 -0.55 23.22 4.11
CA ASP A 234 -1.96 23.42 4.43
C ASP A 234 -2.70 24.00 3.22
N ALA A 235 -3.71 23.28 2.73
CA ALA A 235 -4.46 23.70 1.55
C ALA A 235 -5.43 24.84 1.84
N GLU A 236 -5.78 25.09 3.10
CA GLU A 236 -6.61 26.25 3.50
C GLU A 236 -5.76 27.52 3.69
N ASN A 237 -4.43 27.42 3.71
CA ASN A 237 -3.52 28.56 3.83
C ASN A 237 -3.10 29.09 2.44
N ALA A 238 -3.70 30.19 2.00
CA ALA A 238 -3.46 30.79 0.69
C ALA A 238 -1.99 31.19 0.47
N ASP A 239 -1.30 31.68 1.50
CA ASP A 239 0.11 32.09 1.41
C ASP A 239 1.02 30.88 1.19
N ALA A 240 0.77 29.79 1.94
CA ALA A 240 1.54 28.54 1.80
C ALA A 240 1.33 27.90 0.41
N VAL A 241 0.10 27.91 -0.11
CA VAL A 241 -0.20 27.39 -1.46
C VAL A 241 0.46 28.25 -2.55
N SER A 242 0.44 29.57 -2.39
CA SER A 242 1.07 30.52 -3.32
C SER A 242 2.59 30.34 -3.34
N LEU A 243 3.21 30.26 -2.16
CA LEU A 243 4.64 30.00 -2.00
C LEU A 243 5.05 28.66 -2.63
N LEU A 244 4.25 27.61 -2.44
CA LEU A 244 4.51 26.32 -3.07
C LEU A 244 4.46 26.42 -4.61
N ARG A 245 3.53 27.19 -5.18
CA ARG A 245 3.49 27.40 -6.64
C ARG A 245 4.74 28.11 -7.15
N GLU A 246 5.16 29.16 -6.46
CA GLU A 246 6.33 29.95 -6.80
C GLU A 246 7.58 29.05 -6.80
N ARG A 247 7.86 28.38 -5.68
CA ARG A 247 9.05 27.52 -5.54
C ARG A 247 9.05 26.34 -6.51
N LYS A 248 7.88 25.73 -6.76
CA LYS A 248 7.75 24.60 -7.70
C LYS A 248 7.65 25.06 -9.17
N GLN A 249 7.62 26.36 -9.45
CA GLN A 249 7.42 26.95 -10.77
C GLN A 249 6.18 26.38 -11.49
N ARG A 250 5.10 26.14 -10.73
CA ARG A 250 3.88 25.50 -11.23
C ARG A 250 2.73 26.50 -11.29
N ILE A 251 2.65 27.23 -12.40
CA ILE A 251 1.76 28.39 -12.56
C ILE A 251 0.27 28.00 -12.43
N ASN A 252 -0.26 27.17 -13.35
CA ASN A 252 -1.71 26.94 -13.44
C ASN A 252 -2.15 25.50 -13.15
N LYS A 253 -1.23 24.53 -13.16
CA LYS A 253 -1.62 23.12 -13.04
C LYS A 253 -2.18 22.86 -11.62
N PRO A 254 -3.41 22.32 -11.48
CA PRO A 254 -4.04 22.11 -10.18
C PRO A 254 -3.20 21.23 -9.25
N PHE A 255 -3.31 21.47 -7.96
CA PHE A 255 -2.77 20.58 -6.93
C PHE A 255 -3.77 19.50 -6.57
N ALA A 256 -3.26 18.31 -6.25
CA ALA A 256 -4.04 17.29 -5.57
C ALA A 256 -4.08 17.61 -4.07
N ILE A 257 -5.21 17.32 -3.44
CA ILE A 257 -5.48 17.63 -2.04
C ILE A 257 -5.88 16.34 -1.34
N MET A 258 -5.41 16.14 -0.13
CA MET A 258 -5.83 15.05 0.74
C MET A 258 -6.70 15.60 1.87
N ALA A 259 -7.83 14.96 2.12
CA ALA A 259 -8.73 15.26 3.24
C ALA A 259 -8.87 14.02 4.15
N PRO A 260 -9.11 14.18 5.46
CA PRO A 260 -9.13 13.07 6.41
C PRO A 260 -10.24 12.04 6.11
N ASP A 261 -11.39 12.51 5.62
CA ASP A 261 -12.59 11.72 5.38
C ASP A 261 -13.45 12.33 4.25
N ILE A 262 -14.47 11.58 3.81
CA ILE A 262 -15.38 12.03 2.75
C ILE A 262 -16.24 13.20 3.18
N ASP A 263 -16.64 13.28 4.45
CA ASP A 263 -17.56 14.31 4.89
C ASP A 263 -16.89 15.68 4.84
N THR A 264 -15.59 15.74 5.12
CA THR A 264 -14.74 16.90 4.88
C THR A 264 -14.70 17.27 3.39
N VAL A 265 -14.53 16.29 2.48
CA VAL A 265 -14.54 16.51 1.03
C VAL A 265 -15.88 17.09 0.55
N ARG A 266 -17.01 16.59 1.07
CA ARG A 266 -18.37 17.08 0.76
C ARG A 266 -18.59 18.53 1.17
N GLY A 267 -17.79 19.04 2.11
CA GLY A 267 -17.73 20.45 2.45
C GLY A 267 -17.18 21.35 1.34
N PHE A 268 -16.35 20.81 0.43
CA PHE A 268 -15.68 21.56 -0.64
C PHE A 268 -16.19 21.23 -2.05
N CYS A 269 -16.64 20.00 -2.25
CA CYS A 269 -17.04 19.46 -3.56
C CYS A 269 -18.39 18.74 -3.49
N TYR A 270 -19.05 18.64 -4.64
CA TYR A 270 -20.11 17.66 -4.83
C TYR A 270 -19.48 16.28 -5.00
N VAL A 271 -19.96 15.29 -4.24
CA VAL A 271 -19.47 13.91 -4.27
C VAL A 271 -20.64 12.99 -4.54
N ARG A 272 -20.66 12.37 -5.72
CA ARG A 272 -21.63 11.31 -6.04
C ARG A 272 -21.25 9.99 -5.35
N ASP A 273 -22.19 9.05 -5.29
CA ASP A 273 -21.95 7.75 -4.65
C ASP A 273 -20.86 6.92 -5.35
N ASP A 274 -20.80 6.95 -6.68
CA ASP A 274 -19.76 6.25 -7.44
C ASP A 274 -18.37 6.88 -7.23
N GLU A 275 -18.30 8.20 -7.12
CA GLU A 275 -17.07 8.93 -6.77
C GLU A 275 -16.63 8.62 -5.33
N ALA A 276 -17.57 8.59 -4.38
CA ALA A 276 -17.30 8.19 -2.99
C ALA A 276 -16.77 6.76 -2.89
N GLN A 277 -17.35 5.82 -3.64
CA GLN A 277 -16.87 4.44 -3.72
C GLN A 277 -15.44 4.34 -4.26
N LEU A 278 -15.10 5.11 -5.30
CA LEU A 278 -13.72 5.19 -5.80
C LEU A 278 -12.77 5.71 -4.74
N MET A 279 -13.12 6.77 -4.02
CA MET A 279 -12.31 7.36 -2.94
C MET A 279 -12.14 6.42 -1.74
N LEU A 280 -13.17 5.63 -1.40
CA LEU A 280 -13.13 4.62 -0.33
C LEU A 280 -12.49 3.30 -0.73
N SER A 281 -12.30 3.07 -2.04
CA SER A 281 -11.64 1.86 -2.52
C SER A 281 -10.25 1.73 -1.89
N ARG A 282 -9.77 0.49 -1.73
CA ARG A 282 -8.43 0.25 -1.20
C ARG A 282 -7.30 0.80 -2.08
N ARG A 283 -7.64 1.26 -3.29
CA ARG A 283 -6.72 1.88 -4.24
C ARG A 283 -6.52 3.37 -3.94
N ARG A 284 -7.46 4.03 -3.24
CA ARG A 284 -7.40 5.44 -2.81
C ARG A 284 -6.86 6.41 -3.88
N PRO A 285 -7.42 6.44 -5.10
CA PRO A 285 -6.97 7.34 -6.15
C PRO A 285 -7.29 8.81 -5.80
N ILE A 286 -6.68 9.74 -6.52
CA ILE A 286 -7.16 11.11 -6.64
C ILE A 286 -8.40 11.08 -7.55
N VAL A 287 -9.52 11.57 -7.06
CA VAL A 287 -10.78 11.69 -7.81
C VAL A 287 -11.02 13.17 -8.12
N LEU A 288 -11.28 13.48 -9.39
CA LEU A 288 -11.64 14.83 -9.81
C LEU A 288 -13.12 15.07 -9.56
N LEU A 289 -13.41 16.01 -8.66
CA LEU A 289 -14.75 16.34 -8.18
C LEU A 289 -15.12 17.77 -8.56
N ASN A 290 -16.41 18.04 -8.77
CA ASN A 290 -16.88 19.40 -9.06
C ASN A 290 -16.82 20.26 -7.79
N LYS A 291 -16.12 21.40 -7.86
CA LYS A 291 -16.03 22.41 -6.80
C LYS A 291 -17.42 22.97 -6.52
N ARG A 292 -17.78 23.12 -5.24
CA ARG A 292 -19.01 23.83 -4.87
C ARG A 292 -18.84 25.34 -5.07
N PRO A 293 -19.90 26.10 -5.37
CA PRO A 293 -19.82 27.55 -5.49
C PRO A 293 -19.33 28.26 -4.22
N ASP A 294 -19.60 27.67 -3.05
CA ASP A 294 -19.24 28.16 -1.70
C ASP A 294 -17.91 27.57 -1.17
N CYS A 295 -17.13 26.89 -2.03
CA CYS A 295 -15.87 26.28 -1.62
C CYS A 295 -14.86 27.35 -1.16
N ARG A 296 -14.43 27.23 0.10
CA ARG A 296 -13.54 28.18 0.79
C ARG A 296 -12.05 27.94 0.58
N LEU A 297 -11.67 26.92 -0.21
CA LEU A 297 -10.26 26.70 -0.53
C LEU A 297 -9.72 27.85 -1.40
N PRO A 298 -8.48 28.30 -1.17
CA PRO A 298 -7.81 29.30 -2.00
C PRO A 298 -7.90 28.94 -3.49
N GLU A 299 -8.13 29.95 -4.34
CA GLU A 299 -8.24 29.76 -5.78
C GLU A 299 -6.93 29.22 -6.37
N GLU A 300 -5.82 29.55 -5.72
CA GLU A 300 -4.47 29.07 -5.98
C GLU A 300 -4.37 27.55 -5.87
N VAL A 301 -5.28 26.83 -5.23
CA VAL A 301 -5.21 25.36 -5.24
C VAL A 301 -5.48 24.80 -6.65
N ALA A 302 -6.43 25.39 -7.37
CA ALA A 302 -6.79 25.00 -8.75
C ALA A 302 -7.29 26.20 -9.57
N PRO A 303 -6.38 27.09 -10.02
CA PRO A 303 -6.75 28.36 -10.66
C PRO A 303 -7.64 28.16 -11.89
N LYS A 304 -8.78 28.87 -11.92
CA LYS A 304 -9.74 28.87 -13.04
C LYS A 304 -10.27 27.47 -13.38
N ASN A 305 -10.22 26.54 -12.43
CA ASN A 305 -10.69 25.17 -12.62
C ASN A 305 -11.95 24.91 -11.80
N ARG A 306 -12.97 24.35 -12.45
CA ARG A 306 -14.24 23.97 -11.80
C ARG A 306 -14.13 22.66 -11.03
N CYS A 307 -13.01 21.94 -11.15
CA CYS A 307 -12.77 20.67 -10.49
C CYS A 307 -11.61 20.76 -9.50
N LEU A 308 -11.72 20.02 -8.40
CA LEU A 308 -10.63 19.77 -7.45
C LEU A 308 -10.28 18.28 -7.45
N GLY A 309 -8.99 17.96 -7.34
CA GLY A 309 -8.53 16.58 -7.23
C GLY A 309 -8.36 16.20 -5.76
N PHE A 310 -9.29 15.42 -5.23
CA PHE A 310 -9.23 14.95 -3.84
C PHE A 310 -8.80 13.49 -3.73
N MET A 311 -8.01 13.19 -2.70
CA MET A 311 -7.72 11.84 -2.26
C MET A 311 -7.93 11.70 -0.75
N LEU A 312 -7.96 10.46 -0.26
CA LEU A 312 -8.03 10.16 1.16
C LEU A 312 -6.72 9.53 1.64
N PRO A 313 -6.41 9.60 2.96
CA PRO A 313 -5.30 8.91 3.56
C PRO A 313 -5.26 7.44 3.15
N TYR A 314 -4.07 7.01 2.73
CA TYR A 314 -3.87 5.65 2.22
C TYR A 314 -2.68 4.93 2.85
N THR A 315 -1.79 5.65 3.53
CA THR A 315 -0.71 5.06 4.34
C THR A 315 -0.95 5.39 5.82
N PRO A 316 -0.40 4.59 6.75
CA PRO A 316 -0.46 4.95 8.17
C PRO A 316 0.14 6.33 8.45
N LEU A 317 1.23 6.70 7.76
CA LEU A 317 1.82 8.04 7.85
C LEU A 317 0.80 9.15 7.51
N HIS A 318 0.04 9.00 6.42
CA HIS A 318 -1.00 9.98 6.08
C HIS A 318 -2.06 10.08 7.17
N HIS A 319 -2.52 8.95 7.72
CA HIS A 319 -3.46 8.97 8.84
C HIS A 319 -2.87 9.69 10.05
N LEU A 320 -1.61 9.45 10.40
CA LEU A 320 -0.97 10.13 11.53
C LEU A 320 -0.78 11.64 11.30
N LEU A 321 -0.55 12.12 10.07
CA LEU A 321 -0.55 13.57 9.81
C LEU A 321 -1.88 14.23 10.17
N PHE A 322 -3.01 13.54 9.95
CA PHE A 322 -4.33 14.04 10.32
C PHE A 322 -4.69 13.79 11.79
N PHE A 323 -4.27 12.66 12.37
CA PHE A 323 -4.81 12.18 13.65
C PHE A 323 -3.74 11.93 14.73
N TYR A 324 -2.50 12.39 14.60
CA TYR A 324 -1.51 12.28 15.68
C TYR A 324 -1.79 13.30 16.80
N PRO A 325 -1.60 12.95 18.10
CA PRO A 325 -1.13 11.67 18.66
C PRO A 325 -2.24 10.63 18.91
N GLY A 326 -3.44 10.83 18.38
CA GLY A 326 -4.60 9.95 18.50
C GLY A 326 -5.86 10.64 17.99
N GLU A 327 -6.96 9.90 17.84
CA GLU A 327 -8.23 10.45 17.36
C GLU A 327 -8.94 11.24 18.48
N THR A 328 -8.52 12.50 18.69
CA THR A 328 -9.08 13.39 19.72
C THR A 328 -10.31 14.18 19.24
N GLY A 329 -10.96 13.70 18.17
CA GLY A 329 -12.17 14.27 17.58
C GLY A 329 -11.93 15.16 16.36
N THR A 330 -11.03 16.15 16.47
CA THR A 330 -10.74 17.07 15.35
C THR A 330 -9.44 16.70 14.63
N PRO A 331 -9.45 16.49 13.30
CA PRO A 331 -8.23 16.33 12.52
C PRO A 331 -7.31 17.55 12.64
N ASN A 332 -6.00 17.33 12.58
CA ASN A 332 -4.98 18.39 12.58
C ASN A 332 -5.12 19.37 11.41
N PHE A 333 -5.68 18.91 10.29
CA PHE A 333 -5.94 19.66 9.08
C PHE A 333 -7.25 19.19 8.45
N ARG A 334 -8.00 20.07 7.79
CA ARG A 334 -9.14 19.63 6.98
C ARG A 334 -8.70 19.21 5.59
N CYS A 335 -7.64 19.84 5.07
CA CYS A 335 -7.10 19.58 3.74
C CYS A 335 -5.60 19.86 3.69
N LEU A 336 -4.81 18.96 3.12
CA LEU A 336 -3.40 19.17 2.82
C LEU A 336 -3.19 19.08 1.31
N VAL A 337 -2.41 20.00 0.73
CA VAL A 337 -1.87 19.77 -0.63
C VAL A 337 -0.97 18.54 -0.58
N MET A 338 -1.09 17.65 -1.57
CA MET A 338 -0.28 16.44 -1.70
C MET A 338 0.14 16.29 -3.17
N THR A 339 1.12 17.09 -3.61
CA THR A 339 1.65 17.02 -4.98
C THR A 339 2.89 16.15 -5.05
N SER A 340 3.18 15.55 -6.21
CA SER A 340 4.40 14.79 -6.45
C SER A 340 5.67 15.62 -6.14
N GLY A 341 6.65 14.98 -5.48
CA GLY A 341 7.96 15.52 -5.11
C GLY A 341 8.93 15.44 -6.28
N ASN A 342 8.83 16.41 -7.17
CA ASN A 342 9.69 16.60 -8.33
C ASN A 342 9.74 18.08 -8.71
N LEU A 343 10.83 18.49 -9.37
CA LEU A 343 10.86 19.70 -10.18
C LEU A 343 9.95 19.50 -11.39
N SER A 344 9.29 20.56 -11.87
CA SER A 344 8.19 20.47 -12.85
C SER A 344 8.52 19.52 -14.03
N GLU A 345 7.60 18.62 -14.34
CA GLU A 345 7.67 17.62 -15.45
C GLU A 345 8.64 16.46 -15.30
N GLU A 346 9.48 16.44 -14.27
CA GLU A 346 10.34 15.30 -13.97
C GLU A 346 9.56 14.14 -13.30
N PRO A 347 10.08 12.89 -13.37
CA PRO A 347 9.54 11.79 -12.60
C PRO A 347 9.57 12.07 -11.09
N ILE A 348 8.67 11.42 -10.34
CA ILE A 348 8.65 11.52 -8.88
C ILE A 348 9.98 11.01 -8.28
N ILE A 349 10.58 11.81 -7.40
CA ILE A 349 11.77 11.42 -6.63
C ILE A 349 11.35 10.39 -5.57
N HIS A 350 12.18 9.39 -5.30
CA HIS A 350 11.90 8.35 -4.31
C HIS A 350 13.08 8.02 -3.36
N GLU A 351 14.30 8.46 -3.69
CA GLU A 351 15.50 8.30 -2.85
C GLU A 351 15.65 9.49 -1.91
N ASN A 352 16.21 9.26 -0.71
CA ASN A 352 16.29 10.32 0.31
C ASN A 352 17.26 11.42 -0.12
N GLU A 353 18.44 11.01 -0.59
CA GLU A 353 19.54 11.88 -0.96
C GLU A 353 19.13 12.77 -2.14
N ALA A 354 18.53 12.18 -3.18
CA ALA A 354 17.99 12.91 -4.32
C ALA A 354 16.85 13.86 -3.93
N ALA A 355 16.02 13.52 -2.92
CA ALA A 355 14.96 14.39 -2.46
C ALA A 355 15.51 15.60 -1.69
N ILE A 356 16.48 15.38 -0.81
CA ILE A 356 17.15 16.46 -0.06
C ILE A 356 17.79 17.44 -1.05
N GLU A 357 18.55 16.95 -2.02
CA GLU A 357 19.20 17.79 -3.03
C GLU A 357 18.18 18.48 -3.95
N GLY A 358 17.27 17.72 -4.55
CA GLY A 358 16.36 18.20 -5.59
C GLY A 358 15.19 19.05 -5.07
N LEU A 359 14.82 18.92 -3.79
CA LEU A 359 13.66 19.61 -3.20
C LEU A 359 14.05 20.67 -2.15
N ALA A 360 15.33 20.88 -1.87
CA ALA A 360 15.78 21.87 -0.88
C ALA A 360 15.33 23.31 -1.20
N GLY A 361 15.19 23.65 -2.48
CA GLY A 361 14.65 24.96 -2.91
C GLY A 361 13.13 25.08 -2.79
N ILE A 362 12.42 23.99 -2.46
CA ILE A 362 10.96 23.94 -2.41
C ILE A 362 10.45 23.72 -0.97
N ALA A 363 10.99 22.72 -0.28
CA ALA A 363 10.54 22.33 1.05
C ALA A 363 11.33 23.03 2.15
N ASP A 364 10.63 23.41 3.22
CA ASP A 364 11.21 23.94 4.45
C ASP A 364 11.70 22.81 5.38
N ALA A 365 11.13 21.61 5.25
CA ALA A 365 11.53 20.43 6.00
C ALA A 365 11.26 19.12 5.23
N PHE A 366 11.90 18.04 5.66
CA PHE A 366 11.78 16.70 5.13
C PHE A 366 11.31 15.73 6.20
N LEU A 367 10.31 14.91 5.86
CA LEU A 367 9.88 13.76 6.64
C LEU A 367 10.26 12.48 5.88
N LEU A 368 11.41 11.92 6.23
CA LEU A 368 12.06 10.81 5.55
C LEU A 368 11.75 9.47 6.23
N HIS A 369 12.17 8.39 5.56
CA HIS A 369 12.29 7.08 6.20
C HIS A 369 13.32 6.18 5.52
N ASN A 370 13.79 5.18 6.28
CA ASN A 370 14.81 4.24 5.86
C ASN A 370 14.29 2.98 5.12
N ARG A 371 12.98 2.88 4.84
CA ARG A 371 12.47 1.90 3.87
C ARG A 371 12.66 2.40 2.45
N ASP A 372 13.40 1.65 1.64
CA ASP A 372 13.56 2.01 0.23
C ASP A 372 12.27 1.78 -0.55
N ILE A 373 12.08 2.64 -1.54
CA ILE A 373 11.07 2.52 -2.59
C ILE A 373 11.84 2.02 -3.81
N PHE A 374 11.58 0.78 -4.21
CA PHE A 374 12.26 0.15 -5.34
C PHE A 374 11.62 0.57 -6.67
N MET A 375 10.29 0.54 -6.74
CA MET A 375 9.55 1.03 -7.89
C MET A 375 8.83 2.33 -7.53
N ARG A 376 9.21 3.42 -8.20
CA ARG A 376 8.48 4.68 -8.10
C ARG A 376 7.08 4.53 -8.71
N VAL A 377 6.09 5.10 -8.04
CA VAL A 377 4.70 5.03 -8.48
C VAL A 377 3.95 6.29 -8.06
N ASP A 378 3.45 7.03 -9.06
CA ASP A 378 2.62 8.22 -8.87
C ASP A 378 1.23 7.85 -8.34
N ASP A 379 0.55 8.82 -7.73
CA ASP A 379 -0.87 8.67 -7.43
C ASP A 379 -1.71 8.59 -8.71
N SER A 380 -2.62 7.62 -8.76
CA SER A 380 -3.60 7.51 -9.85
C SER A 380 -4.61 8.65 -9.79
N VAL A 381 -5.06 9.12 -10.96
CA VAL A 381 -6.05 10.20 -11.11
C VAL A 381 -7.21 9.70 -11.96
N ILE A 382 -8.43 9.81 -11.45
CA ILE A 382 -9.66 9.30 -12.07
C ILE A 382 -10.72 10.39 -12.11
N ARG A 383 -11.51 10.42 -13.18
CA ARG A 383 -12.72 11.22 -13.29
C ARG A 383 -13.83 10.36 -13.88
N SER A 384 -14.96 10.23 -13.19
CA SER A 384 -16.12 9.45 -13.66
C SER A 384 -15.75 8.06 -14.20
N ASN A 385 -14.95 7.29 -13.44
CA ASN A 385 -14.41 5.97 -13.84
C ASN A 385 -13.46 5.94 -15.04
N VAL A 386 -13.03 7.09 -15.57
CA VAL A 386 -12.01 7.18 -16.62
C VAL A 386 -10.68 7.56 -16.01
N PHE A 387 -9.63 6.79 -16.32
CA PHE A 387 -8.27 7.13 -15.91
C PHE A 387 -7.77 8.34 -16.67
N ILE A 388 -7.38 9.37 -15.91
CA ILE A 388 -6.51 10.44 -16.41
C ILE A 388 -5.05 10.01 -16.22
N ARG A 389 -4.79 9.29 -15.12
CA ARG A 389 -3.50 8.67 -14.83
C ARG A 389 -3.73 7.32 -14.15
N ARG A 390 -3.26 6.24 -14.75
CA ARG A 390 -3.28 4.89 -14.17
C ARG A 390 -1.89 4.57 -13.59
N SER A 391 -1.77 4.55 -12.27
CA SER A 391 -0.51 4.32 -11.56
C SER A 391 -0.75 3.60 -10.22
N ARG A 392 -0.47 4.20 -9.06
CA ARG A 392 -0.59 3.55 -7.73
C ARG A 392 -1.96 2.94 -7.52
N GLY A 393 -1.97 1.73 -6.96
CA GLY A 393 -3.17 0.96 -6.67
C GLY A 393 -3.80 0.29 -7.89
N TYR A 394 -3.25 0.48 -9.10
CA TYR A 394 -3.68 -0.18 -10.33
C TYR A 394 -2.53 -0.86 -11.05
N VAL A 395 -1.39 -0.21 -11.15
CA VAL A 395 -0.16 -0.84 -11.65
C VAL A 395 0.37 -1.80 -10.57
N PRO A 396 0.82 -3.01 -10.95
CA PRO A 396 1.05 -3.52 -12.30
C PRO A 396 -0.02 -4.51 -12.79
N GLU A 397 -1.28 -4.38 -12.38
CA GLU A 397 -2.34 -5.27 -12.89
C GLU A 397 -2.39 -5.22 -14.41
N ALA A 398 -2.47 -6.40 -15.03
CA ALA A 398 -2.60 -6.55 -16.47
C ALA A 398 -3.99 -6.11 -16.94
N ILE A 399 -4.07 -5.73 -18.22
CA ILE A 399 -5.35 -5.51 -18.90
C ILE A 399 -5.49 -6.64 -19.92
N ALA A 400 -6.55 -7.42 -19.81
CA ALA A 400 -6.80 -8.50 -20.75
C ALA A 400 -7.07 -7.93 -22.15
N ILE A 401 -6.31 -8.41 -23.13
CA ILE A 401 -6.51 -8.13 -24.56
C ILE A 401 -7.20 -9.35 -25.20
N LYS A 402 -8.04 -9.11 -26.22
CA LYS A 402 -8.84 -10.19 -26.85
C LYS A 402 -7.99 -11.17 -27.65
N GLU A 403 -6.87 -10.71 -28.17
CA GLU A 403 -5.95 -11.48 -29.00
C GLU A 403 -4.55 -11.42 -28.39
N ASN A 404 -3.81 -12.51 -28.47
CA ASN A 404 -2.42 -12.52 -28.05
C ASN A 404 -1.62 -11.59 -28.98
N GLY A 405 -0.92 -10.61 -28.39
CA GLY A 405 0.06 -9.84 -29.13
C GLY A 405 1.27 -10.70 -29.52
N PRO A 406 2.13 -10.23 -30.45
CA PRO A 406 3.41 -10.87 -30.70
C PRO A 406 4.21 -10.99 -29.40
N GLU A 407 5.01 -12.06 -29.24
CA GLU A 407 5.99 -12.13 -28.15
C GLU A 407 6.94 -10.93 -28.29
N VAL A 408 7.02 -10.10 -27.24
CA VAL A 408 7.88 -8.90 -27.18
C VAL A 408 9.13 -9.21 -26.37
#